data_AF-A0A085JKS1-F1
#
_entry.id   AF-A0A085JKS1-F1
#
_cell.length_a   1.000
_cell.length_b   1.000
_cell.length_c   1.000
_cell.angle_alpha   90.00
_cell.angle_beta   90.00
_cell.angle_gamma   90.00
#
_symmetry.space_group_name_H-M   'P 1'
#
loop_
_entity.id
_entity.type
_entity.pdbx_description
1 polymer ?
#
loop_
_entity_poly.entity_id
_entity_poly.type
_entity_poly.pdbx_seq_one_letter_code
_entity_poly.pdbx_strand_id
1 'polypeptide(L)'
;MKKVMTVLSLSVLSLLTMNALAAETCTDKRIAIEKEMGYARQHNNTGKLAGLEKALDQVNTHCSPESVRQDAHAQVEKLQKKQSEKQADVKAAEEELQQAIRRGNKDKIRKYQDKVAEKKQELSTLTRRLDQSRSDLSALK
;
A
#
# COMPACT_ATOMS: atom_id res chain seq x y z
N MET A 1 34.68 51.90 6.70
CA MET A 1 34.47 52.19 5.27
C MET A 1 34.53 50.88 4.49
N LYS A 2 33.47 50.55 3.74
CA LYS A 2 33.40 49.60 2.60
C LYS A 2 33.58 48.10 2.98
N LYS A 3 32.75 47.12 2.60
CA LYS A 3 31.50 46.98 1.83
C LYS A 3 30.88 45.66 2.27
N VAL A 4 29.56 45.60 2.21
CA VAL A 4 28.70 44.43 2.45
C VAL A 4 29.10 43.26 1.55
N MET A 5 29.10 42.03 2.07
CA MET A 5 28.84 40.86 1.24
C MET A 5 28.05 39.81 2.02
N THR A 6 26.74 40.01 1.98
CA THR A 6 25.71 39.03 2.28
C THR A 6 25.91 37.81 1.39
N VAL A 7 26.15 36.63 1.97
CA VAL A 7 26.00 35.36 1.25
C VAL A 7 24.87 34.61 1.91
N LEU A 8 23.66 34.91 1.44
CA LEU A 8 22.44 34.17 1.73
C LEU A 8 22.53 32.83 0.99
N SER A 9 23.21 31.85 1.59
CA SER A 9 23.21 30.46 1.09
C SER A 9 21.91 29.78 1.52
N LEU A 10 20.81 30.16 0.88
CA LEU A 10 19.53 29.46 0.96
C LEU A 10 19.49 28.39 -0.14
N SER A 11 20.31 27.35 -0.01
CA SER A 11 20.15 26.12 -0.80
C SER A 11 19.04 25.29 -0.17
N VAL A 12 17.81 25.61 -0.57
CA VAL A 12 16.61 24.84 -0.31
C VAL A 12 16.85 23.42 -0.81
N LEU A 13 17.03 22.51 0.13
CA LEU A 13 16.95 21.07 -0.09
C LEU A 13 15.48 20.73 -0.36
N SER A 14 15.03 20.92 -1.60
CA SER A 14 13.76 20.37 -2.05
C SER A 14 13.95 18.87 -2.26
N LEU A 15 13.80 18.11 -1.17
CA LEU A 15 13.27 16.76 -1.25
C LEU A 15 11.96 16.86 -2.03
N LEU A 16 11.94 16.33 -3.25
CA LEU A 16 10.70 15.95 -3.91
C LEU A 16 10.12 14.79 -3.09
N THR A 17 9.36 15.13 -2.05
CA THR A 17 8.37 14.24 -1.47
C THR A 17 7.33 14.01 -2.57
N MET A 18 7.51 12.94 -3.35
CA MET A 18 6.42 12.42 -4.16
C MET A 18 5.42 11.79 -3.20
N ASN A 19 4.57 12.65 -2.63
CA ASN A 19 3.34 12.22 -2.01
C ASN A 19 2.51 11.55 -3.09
N ALA A 20 2.08 10.33 -2.79
CA ALA A 20 1.22 9.51 -3.63
C ALA A 20 0.02 10.33 -4.16
N LEU A 21 0.01 10.57 -5.47
CA LEU A 21 -1.26 10.67 -6.18
C LEU A 21 -1.77 9.25 -6.38
N ALA A 22 -3.08 9.11 -6.20
CA ALA A 22 -3.86 7.92 -6.43
C ALA A 22 -3.34 7.12 -7.63
N ALA A 23 -3.29 5.79 -7.44
CA ALA A 23 -3.00 4.79 -8.45
C ALA A 23 -3.04 5.33 -9.89
N GLU A 24 -1.88 5.72 -10.44
CA GLU A 24 -1.77 5.76 -11.89
C GLU A 24 -2.10 4.34 -12.36
N THR A 25 -3.21 4.21 -13.07
CA THR A 25 -3.60 2.94 -13.64
C THR A 25 -2.50 2.48 -14.60
N CYS A 26 -2.41 1.18 -14.89
CA CYS A 26 -1.46 0.68 -15.89
C CYS A 26 -1.56 1.46 -17.22
N THR A 27 -2.76 1.93 -17.55
CA THR A 27 -3.06 2.79 -18.70
C THR A 27 -2.41 4.16 -18.59
N ASP A 28 -2.56 4.85 -17.45
CA ASP A 28 -1.97 6.18 -17.23
C ASP A 28 -0.45 6.12 -17.33
N LYS A 29 0.16 5.07 -16.77
CA LYS A 29 1.61 4.84 -16.88
C LYS A 29 2.05 4.65 -18.32
N ARG A 30 1.30 3.90 -19.14
CA ARG A 30 1.61 3.74 -20.57
C ARG A 30 1.51 5.07 -21.30
N ILE A 31 0.42 5.81 -21.10
CA ILE A 31 0.20 7.11 -21.74
C ILE A 31 1.33 8.10 -21.37
N ALA A 32 1.74 8.13 -20.10
CA ALA A 32 2.83 8.97 -19.64
C ALA A 32 4.16 8.61 -20.33
N ILE A 33 4.49 7.32 -20.42
CA ILE A 33 5.70 6.84 -21.09
C ILE A 33 5.65 7.17 -22.59
N GLU A 34 4.54 6.91 -23.27
CA GLU A 34 4.37 7.19 -24.71
C GLU A 34 4.49 8.70 -25.02
N LYS A 35 3.94 9.55 -24.15
CA LYS A 35 4.09 11.01 -24.25
C LYS A 35 5.55 11.44 -24.13
N GLU A 36 6.27 10.91 -23.13
CA GLU A 36 7.70 11.17 -22.95
C GLU A 36 8.55 10.65 -24.13
N MET A 37 8.15 9.54 -24.76
CA MET A 37 8.78 9.04 -25.99
C MET A 37 8.58 10.02 -27.15
N GLY A 38 7.39 10.61 -27.28
CA GLY A 38 7.11 11.67 -28.25
C GLY A 38 8.07 12.85 -28.12
N TYR A 39 8.26 13.34 -26.89
CA TYR A 39 9.23 14.39 -26.61
C TYR A 39 10.68 13.95 -26.93
N ALA A 40 11.08 12.75 -26.50
CA ALA A 40 12.42 12.24 -26.77
C ALA A 40 12.71 12.15 -28.28
N ARG A 41 11.73 11.72 -29.08
CA ARG A 41 11.82 11.68 -30.55
C ARG A 41 11.96 13.08 -31.16
N GLN A 42 11.12 14.03 -30.74
CA GLN A 42 11.15 15.41 -31.24
C GLN A 42 12.51 16.08 -31.02
N HIS A 43 13.18 15.75 -29.91
CA HIS A 43 14.46 16.33 -29.53
C HIS A 43 15.67 15.44 -29.89
N ASN A 44 15.49 14.38 -30.69
CA ASN A 44 16.55 13.42 -31.09
C ASN A 44 17.33 12.82 -29.90
N ASN A 45 16.67 12.66 -28.75
CA ASN A 45 17.27 12.08 -27.55
C ASN A 45 17.14 10.55 -27.55
N THR A 46 18.00 9.91 -28.34
CA THR A 46 17.99 8.45 -28.58
C THR A 46 18.24 7.63 -27.31
N GLY A 47 19.09 8.12 -26.40
CA GLY A 47 19.36 7.46 -25.12
C GLY A 47 18.13 7.42 -24.20
N LYS A 48 17.43 8.56 -24.08
CA LYS A 48 16.17 8.62 -23.32
C LYS A 48 15.10 7.74 -23.97
N LEU A 49 15.00 7.74 -25.30
CA LEU A 49 14.03 6.94 -26.03
C LEU A 49 14.21 5.43 -25.75
N ALA A 50 15.45 4.92 -25.83
CA ALA A 50 15.73 3.51 -25.54
C ALA A 50 15.39 3.10 -24.09
N GLY A 51 15.57 4.01 -23.13
CA GLY A 51 15.16 3.79 -21.75
C GLY A 51 13.63 3.72 -21.58
N LEU A 52 12.92 4.61 -22.27
CA LEU A 52 11.45 4.65 -22.25
C LEU A 52 10.82 3.44 -22.95
N GLU A 53 11.42 2.94 -24.03
CA GLU A 53 10.99 1.71 -24.70
C GLU A 53 11.06 0.50 -23.75
N LYS A 54 12.16 0.37 -23.00
CA LYS A 54 12.27 -0.66 -21.95
C LYS A 54 11.23 -0.47 -20.84
N ALA A 55 10.99 0.76 -20.41
CA ALA A 55 9.99 1.04 -19.39
C ALA A 55 8.57 0.66 -19.88
N LEU A 56 8.25 0.96 -21.14
CA LEU A 56 6.98 0.60 -21.75
C LEU A 56 6.82 -0.92 -21.85
N ASP A 57 7.87 -1.63 -22.25
CA ASP A 57 7.89 -3.10 -22.30
C ASP A 57 7.64 -3.72 -20.91
N GLN A 58 8.27 -3.18 -19.87
CA GLN A 58 8.04 -3.62 -18.49
C GLN A 58 6.60 -3.37 -18.03
N VAL A 59 6.02 -2.21 -18.36
CA VAL A 59 4.61 -1.91 -18.05
C VAL A 59 3.66 -2.83 -18.84
N ASN A 60 3.95 -3.11 -20.10
CA ASN A 60 3.14 -4.01 -20.91
C ASN A 60 3.20 -5.46 -20.40
N THR A 61 4.39 -5.90 -19.97
CA THR A 61 4.63 -7.26 -19.45
C THR A 61 4.02 -7.48 -18.07
N HIS A 62 4.14 -6.50 -17.17
CA HIS A 62 3.78 -6.67 -15.76
C HIS A 62 2.48 -5.96 -15.35
N CYS A 63 1.92 -5.11 -16.20
CA CYS A 63 0.74 -4.28 -15.91
C CYS A 63 -0.32 -4.51 -16.99
N SER A 64 -0.64 -5.78 -17.27
CA SER A 64 -1.80 -6.17 -18.09
C SER A 64 -3.07 -6.22 -17.23
N PRO A 65 -4.26 -6.01 -17.82
CA PRO A 65 -5.52 -6.15 -17.08
C PRO A 65 -5.63 -7.51 -16.36
N GLU A 66 -5.20 -8.59 -17.02
CA GLU A 66 -5.19 -9.92 -16.44
C GLU A 66 -4.27 -10.02 -15.21
N SER A 67 -3.01 -9.57 -15.32
CA SER A 67 -2.09 -9.58 -14.18
C SER A 67 -2.61 -8.75 -13.00
N VAL A 68 -3.25 -7.60 -13.26
CA VAL A 68 -3.84 -6.77 -12.19
C VAL A 68 -4.99 -7.51 -11.49
N ARG A 69 -5.85 -8.21 -12.24
CA ARG A 69 -6.92 -9.03 -11.66
C ARG A 69 -6.36 -10.20 -10.86
N GLN A 70 -5.35 -10.90 -11.37
CA GLN A 70 -4.69 -12.01 -10.68
C GLN A 70 -4.08 -11.55 -9.36
N ASP A 71 -3.36 -10.43 -9.36
CA ASP A 71 -2.79 -9.83 -8.15
C ASP A 71 -3.87 -9.44 -7.13
N ALA A 72 -4.97 -8.83 -7.60
CA ALA A 72 -6.10 -8.47 -6.76
C ALA A 72 -6.78 -9.70 -6.14
N HIS A 73 -6.99 -10.77 -6.92
CA HIS A 73 -7.48 -12.06 -6.43
C HIS A 73 -6.56 -12.65 -5.35
N ALA A 74 -5.26 -12.73 -5.62
CA ALA A 74 -4.28 -13.24 -4.66
C ALA A 74 -4.25 -12.40 -3.37
N GLN A 75 -4.43 -11.08 -3.48
CA GLN A 75 -4.52 -10.19 -2.33
C GLN A 75 -5.78 -10.46 -1.49
N VAL A 76 -6.94 -10.72 -2.11
CA VAL A 76 -8.17 -11.10 -1.41
C VAL A 76 -7.98 -12.44 -0.67
N GLU A 77 -7.44 -13.46 -1.33
CA GLU A 77 -7.19 -14.77 -0.72
C GLU A 77 -6.25 -14.66 0.49
N LYS A 78 -5.17 -13.89 0.35
CA LYS A 78 -4.23 -13.62 1.45
C LYS A 78 -4.90 -12.94 2.63
N LEU A 79 -5.80 -11.99 2.39
CA LEU A 79 -6.55 -11.31 3.45
C LEU A 79 -7.57 -12.23 4.12
N GLN A 80 -8.24 -13.09 3.35
CA GLN A 80 -9.16 -14.11 3.90
C GLN A 80 -8.42 -15.09 4.81
N LYS A 81 -7.25 -15.58 4.39
CA LYS A 81 -6.42 -16.45 5.24
C LYS A 81 -6.04 -15.76 6.54
N LYS A 82 -5.55 -14.51 6.47
CA LYS A 82 -5.23 -13.72 7.66
C LYS A 82 -6.44 -13.47 8.55
N GLN A 83 -7.63 -13.30 7.97
CA GLN A 83 -8.85 -13.09 8.74
C GLN A 83 -9.18 -14.31 9.59
N SER A 84 -9.07 -15.51 9.01
CA SER A 84 -9.25 -16.77 9.73
C SER A 84 -8.25 -16.93 10.88
N GLU A 85 -6.96 -16.63 10.63
CA GLU A 85 -5.92 -16.64 11.67
C GLU A 85 -6.25 -15.66 12.81
N LYS A 86 -6.69 -14.44 12.48
CA LYS A 86 -7.06 -13.43 13.48
C LYS A 86 -8.35 -13.78 14.25
N GLN A 87 -9.29 -14.48 13.63
CA GLN A 87 -10.47 -15.01 14.32
C GLN A 87 -10.08 -16.07 15.36
N ALA A 88 -9.15 -16.97 15.02
CA ALA A 88 -8.63 -17.96 15.95
C ALA A 88 -7.90 -17.30 17.13
N ASP A 89 -7.11 -16.26 16.87
CA ASP A 89 -6.45 -15.44 17.88
C ASP A 89 -7.42 -14.77 18.86
N VAL A 90 -8.52 -14.21 18.36
CA VAL A 90 -9.59 -13.61 19.19
C VAL A 90 -10.19 -14.70 20.08
N LYS A 91 -10.54 -15.85 19.51
CA LYS A 91 -11.13 -16.97 20.25
C LYS A 91 -10.19 -17.45 21.37
N ALA A 92 -8.91 -17.61 21.09
CA ALA A 92 -7.91 -18.01 22.08
C ALA A 92 -7.81 -16.99 23.24
N ALA A 93 -7.83 -15.69 22.93
CA ALA A 93 -7.82 -14.66 23.98
C ALA A 93 -9.12 -14.63 24.81
N GLU A 94 -10.26 -14.90 24.18
CA GLU A 94 -11.54 -15.05 24.89
C GLU A 94 -11.52 -16.27 25.83
N GLU A 95 -10.92 -17.38 25.41
CA GLU A 95 -10.73 -18.57 26.27
C GLU A 95 -9.82 -18.29 27.47
N GLU A 96 -8.72 -17.55 27.27
CA GLU A 96 -7.84 -17.09 28.37
C GLU A 96 -8.60 -16.20 29.36
N LEU A 97 -9.41 -15.26 28.87
CA LEU A 97 -10.26 -14.41 29.68
C LEU A 97 -11.24 -15.24 30.51
N GLN A 98 -11.95 -16.18 29.88
CA GLN A 98 -12.88 -17.06 30.57
C GLN A 98 -12.20 -17.91 31.64
N GLN A 99 -10.97 -18.38 31.39
CA GLN A 99 -10.19 -19.10 32.41
C GLN A 99 -9.81 -18.19 33.59
N ALA A 100 -9.43 -16.93 33.34
CA ALA A 100 -9.13 -15.97 34.40
C ALA A 100 -10.35 -15.62 35.24
N ILE A 101 -11.53 -15.49 34.62
CA ILE A 101 -12.82 -15.28 35.29
C ILE A 101 -13.11 -16.46 36.23
N ARG A 102 -13.03 -17.70 35.74
CA ARG A 102 -13.27 -18.91 36.56
C ARG A 102 -12.33 -19.02 37.75
N ARG A 103 -11.08 -18.56 37.60
CA ARG A 103 -10.06 -18.58 38.66
C ARG A 103 -10.14 -17.37 39.60
N GLY A 104 -11.02 -16.39 39.33
CA GLY A 104 -11.14 -15.17 40.14
C GLY A 104 -9.91 -14.26 40.12
N ASN A 105 -9.03 -14.38 39.12
CA ASN A 105 -7.79 -13.60 39.07
C ASN A 105 -8.04 -12.23 38.42
N LYS A 106 -8.35 -11.22 39.26
CA LYS A 106 -8.73 -9.87 38.81
C LYS A 106 -7.72 -9.21 37.87
N ASP A 107 -6.42 -9.35 38.14
CA ASP A 107 -5.37 -8.76 37.30
C ASP A 107 -5.32 -9.41 35.91
N LYS A 108 -5.44 -10.75 35.85
CA LYS A 108 -5.51 -11.48 34.58
C LYS A 108 -6.80 -11.17 33.82
N ILE A 109 -7.93 -10.99 34.51
CA ILE A 109 -9.20 -10.61 33.88
C ILE A 109 -9.04 -9.29 33.14
N ARG A 110 -8.54 -8.24 33.81
CA ARG A 110 -8.30 -6.93 33.17
C ARG A 110 -7.36 -7.07 31.97
N LYS A 111 -6.21 -7.73 32.16
CA LYS A 111 -5.23 -7.96 31.09
C LYS A 111 -5.82 -8.66 29.86
N TYR A 112 -6.64 -9.69 30.07
CA TYR A 112 -7.23 -10.43 28.97
C TYR A 112 -8.44 -9.72 28.34
N GLN A 113 -9.17 -8.89 29.10
CA GLN A 113 -10.18 -8.00 28.51
C GLN A 113 -9.54 -7.02 27.51
N ASP A 114 -8.43 -6.38 27.91
CA ASP A 114 -7.68 -5.46 27.03
C ASP A 114 -7.16 -6.19 25.79
N LYS A 115 -6.59 -7.39 25.97
CA LYS A 115 -6.09 -8.24 24.87
C LYS A 115 -7.21 -8.66 23.89
N VAL A 116 -8.39 -9.00 24.40
CA VAL A 116 -9.55 -9.33 23.56
C VAL A 116 -10.00 -8.10 22.77
N ALA A 117 -10.06 -6.93 23.41
CA ALA A 117 -10.45 -5.68 22.75
C ALA A 117 -9.47 -5.32 21.62
N GLU A 118 -8.17 -5.38 21.88
CA GLU A 118 -7.11 -5.13 20.89
C GLU A 118 -7.24 -6.07 19.68
N LYS A 119 -7.35 -7.39 19.93
CA LYS A 119 -7.47 -8.38 18.84
C LYS A 119 -8.75 -8.20 18.03
N LYS A 120 -9.87 -7.81 18.66
CA LYS A 120 -11.11 -7.49 17.94
C LYS A 120 -10.97 -6.24 17.07
N GLN A 121 -10.22 -5.23 17.53
CA GLN A 121 -9.92 -4.05 16.74
C GLN A 121 -9.03 -4.37 15.53
N GLU A 122 -8.02 -5.22 15.70
CA GLU A 122 -7.19 -5.71 14.59
C GLU A 122 -8.03 -6.48 13.56
N LEU A 123 -8.90 -7.39 14.03
CA LEU A 123 -9.79 -8.15 13.16
C LEU A 123 -10.74 -7.23 12.39
N SER A 124 -11.34 -6.23 13.06
CA SER A 124 -12.21 -5.25 12.41
C SER A 124 -11.48 -4.46 11.31
N THR A 125 -10.24 -4.05 11.58
CA THR A 125 -9.42 -3.34 10.60
C THR A 125 -9.08 -4.23 9.41
N LEU A 126 -8.75 -5.50 9.67
CA LEU A 126 -8.48 -6.48 8.63
C LEU A 126 -9.73 -6.78 7.78
N THR A 127 -10.90 -6.90 8.40
CA THR A 127 -12.18 -7.08 7.69
C THR A 127 -12.47 -5.91 6.78
N ARG A 128 -12.33 -4.66 7.26
CA ARG A 128 -12.50 -3.47 6.39
C ARG A 128 -11.55 -3.47 5.20
N ARG A 129 -10.29 -3.88 5.41
CA ARG A 129 -9.31 -4.00 4.34
C ARG A 129 -9.69 -5.08 3.33
N LEU A 130 -10.17 -6.23 3.80
CA LEU A 130 -10.67 -7.31 2.93
C LEU A 130 -11.87 -6.84 2.10
N ASP A 131 -12.82 -6.15 2.72
CA ASP A 131 -14.00 -5.63 2.03
C ASP A 131 -13.62 -4.60 0.97
N GLN A 132 -12.68 -3.71 1.28
CA GLN A 132 -12.12 -2.78 0.31
C GLN A 132 -11.46 -3.53 -0.86
N SER A 133 -10.58 -4.49 -0.60
CA SER A 133 -9.90 -5.25 -1.65
C SER A 133 -10.87 -6.05 -2.53
N ARG A 134 -11.99 -6.55 -1.97
CA ARG A 134 -13.06 -7.20 -2.73
C ARG A 134 -13.80 -6.22 -3.63
N SER A 135 -14.07 -5.01 -3.12
CA SER A 135 -14.66 -3.93 -3.92
C SER A 135 -13.74 -3.47 -5.04
N ASP A 136 -12.43 -3.39 -4.77
CA ASP A 136 -11.45 -3.01 -5.78
C ASP A 136 -11.38 -4.07 -6.88
N LEU A 137 -11.34 -5.35 -6.50
CA LEU A 137 -11.35 -6.47 -7.43
C LEU A 137 -12.60 -6.49 -8.32
N SER A 138 -13.79 -6.23 -7.77
CA SER A 138 -15.04 -6.21 -8.56
C SER A 138 -15.13 -5.01 -9.50
N ALA A 139 -14.36 -3.95 -9.26
CA ALA A 139 -14.28 -2.78 -10.12
C ALA A 139 -13.31 -2.98 -11.31
N LEU A 140 -12.45 -4.00 -11.27
CA LEU A 140 -11.59 -4.37 -12.40
C LEU A 140 -12.43 -5.07 -13.48
N LYS A 141 -12.50 -4.47 -14.68
CA LYS A 141 -13.17 -5.04 -15.86
C LYS A 141 -12.37 -6.20 -16.45
#